data_AF-A0A1G4K0J7-F1
#
_entry.id   AF-A0A1G4K0J7-F1
#
_cell.length_a   1.000
_cell.length_b   1.000
_cell.length_c   1.000
_cell.angle_alpha   90.00
_cell.angle_beta   90.00
_cell.angle_gamma   90.00
#
_symmetry.space_group_name_H-M   'P 1'
#
loop_
_entity.id
_entity.type
_entity.pdbx_description
1 polymer ?
#
loop_
_entity_poly.entity_id
_entity_poly.type
_entity_poly.pdbx_seq_one_letter_code
_entity_poly.pdbx_strand_id
1 'polypeptide(L)'
;MKLTFQLGVACLLAQAASAYKCSQNEILKKYNVDKYSVSHTVSRDTPPSTTKEDWWINLCEENSQDAPRDCNKNDILCGKTKVTLNDDKNKDEILTQLIDFPDSTLSGASENDKNELVVGLKDAKWGSNTIDASLTFVCAPNKDSNTVTSLSWQDHRVQIVVEGDAGCLKKEDGGNDNKDGGNDKDDKDDDKDKNRDGESDPKKSSSVGSWFLWLLTYTLLFALIYLLATSYMNTRGGNFREFREDFIDRTVSLASSLPQFTKEIIAKVLGRASSSQRGGYSAV
;
A
#
# COMPACT_ATOMS: atom_id res chain seq x y z
N MET A 1 -39.55 -41.07 16.29
CA MET A 1 -39.81 -39.65 15.93
C MET A 1 -39.43 -38.75 17.09
N LYS A 2 -38.17 -38.33 17.22
CA LYS A 2 -37.73 -37.20 18.07
C LYS A 2 -36.38 -36.73 17.55
N LEU A 3 -36.37 -35.73 16.66
CA LEU A 3 -35.13 -35.16 16.14
C LEU A 3 -35.39 -33.78 15.54
N THR A 4 -35.78 -32.81 16.37
CA THR A 4 -35.76 -31.38 16.00
C THR A 4 -35.75 -30.55 17.27
N PHE A 5 -34.57 -30.31 17.83
CA PHE A 5 -34.32 -29.15 18.67
C PHE A 5 -32.81 -29.05 18.79
N GLN A 6 -32.20 -28.15 18.01
CA GLN A 6 -30.86 -27.57 18.17
C GLN A 6 -30.42 -27.05 16.79
N LEU A 7 -30.76 -25.80 16.48
CA LEU A 7 -30.07 -24.94 15.52
C LEU A 7 -30.73 -23.56 15.61
N GLY A 8 -30.20 -22.72 16.49
CA GLY A 8 -30.83 -21.42 16.74
C GLY A 8 -30.06 -20.51 17.68
N VAL A 9 -28.73 -20.57 17.74
CA VAL A 9 -27.91 -19.50 18.33
C VAL A 9 -26.50 -19.53 17.69
N ALA A 10 -26.36 -18.94 16.50
CA ALA A 10 -25.03 -18.65 15.92
C ALA A 10 -25.16 -17.55 14.84
N CYS A 11 -25.64 -16.37 15.21
CA CYS A 11 -25.49 -15.17 14.37
C CYS A 11 -25.62 -13.90 15.22
N LEU A 12 -24.67 -13.72 16.13
CA LEU A 12 -24.36 -12.43 16.75
C LEU A 12 -22.83 -12.29 16.76
N LEU A 13 -22.22 -12.36 15.58
CA LEU A 13 -20.97 -11.65 15.37
C LEU A 13 -21.37 -10.19 15.17
N ALA A 14 -21.38 -9.45 16.28
CA ALA A 14 -21.32 -8.00 16.20
C ALA A 14 -20.07 -7.68 15.37
N GLN A 15 -20.29 -7.09 14.20
CA GLN A 15 -19.21 -6.42 13.47
C GLN A 15 -18.78 -5.26 14.36
N ALA A 16 -17.78 -5.51 15.22
CA ALA A 16 -17.00 -4.44 15.77
C ALA A 16 -16.30 -3.81 14.56
N ALA A 17 -16.87 -2.73 14.06
CA ALA A 17 -16.26 -1.90 13.06
C ALA A 17 -15.03 -1.25 13.71
N SER A 18 -13.89 -1.89 13.56
CA SER A 18 -12.60 -1.35 13.98
C SER A 18 -12.01 -0.61 12.80
N ALA A 19 -11.87 0.70 12.91
CA ALA A 19 -11.20 1.50 11.88
C ALA A 19 -9.70 1.11 11.78
N TYR A 20 -9.04 1.56 10.72
CA TYR A 20 -7.68 1.11 10.40
C TYR A 20 -6.64 1.69 11.37
N LYS A 21 -5.86 0.81 12.03
CA LYS A 21 -4.79 1.21 12.95
C LYS A 21 -3.48 1.44 12.21
N CYS A 22 -3.10 2.70 12.04
CA CYS A 22 -1.87 3.07 11.35
C CYS A 22 -0.61 2.60 12.08
N SER A 23 -0.69 2.45 13.41
CA SER A 23 0.39 1.89 14.25
C SER A 23 0.79 0.45 13.88
N GLN A 24 -0.10 -0.32 13.25
CA GLN A 24 0.16 -1.72 12.87
C GLN A 24 0.74 -1.86 11.45
N ASN A 25 0.76 -0.79 10.67
CA ASN A 25 1.28 -0.80 9.31
C ASN A 25 2.74 -0.32 9.30
N GLU A 26 3.63 -1.13 8.72
CA GLU A 26 5.08 -0.87 8.69
C GLU A 26 5.48 0.46 8.04
N ILE A 27 4.66 0.96 7.11
CA ILE A 27 4.93 2.21 6.38
C ILE A 27 4.20 3.36 7.07
N LEU A 28 2.89 3.25 7.33
CA LEU A 28 2.11 4.34 7.92
C LEU A 28 2.61 4.73 9.30
N LYS A 29 3.12 3.79 10.11
CA LYS A 29 3.68 4.08 11.44
C LYS A 29 4.86 5.06 11.41
N LYS A 30 5.57 5.14 10.27
CA LYS A 30 6.73 6.02 10.10
C LYS A 30 6.33 7.48 9.88
N TYR A 31 5.10 7.76 9.48
CA TYR A 31 4.63 9.11 9.12
C TYR A 31 3.66 9.66 10.16
N ASN A 32 3.52 10.98 10.26
CA ASN A 32 2.61 11.65 11.20
C ASN A 32 1.12 11.62 10.78
N VAL A 33 0.70 10.69 9.91
CA VAL A 33 -0.67 10.63 9.36
C VAL A 33 -1.75 10.33 10.41
N ASP A 34 -1.36 9.77 11.56
CA ASP A 34 -2.25 9.45 12.68
C ASP A 34 -2.66 10.67 13.51
N LYS A 35 -1.94 11.79 13.38
CA LYS A 35 -2.19 13.00 14.18
C LYS A 35 -3.18 13.96 13.54
N TYR A 36 -3.47 13.79 12.25
CA TYR A 36 -4.13 14.82 11.46
C TYR A 36 -5.29 14.27 10.65
N SER A 37 -6.41 15.00 10.65
CA SER A 37 -7.40 14.88 9.59
C SER A 37 -7.23 16.06 8.64
N VAL A 38 -7.54 15.86 7.37
CA VAL A 38 -7.40 16.88 6.34
C VAL A 38 -8.77 17.13 5.74
N SER A 39 -9.19 18.38 5.78
CA SER A 39 -10.41 18.84 5.10
C SER A 39 -10.04 19.79 3.96
N HIS A 40 -10.69 19.64 2.82
CA HIS A 40 -10.50 20.50 1.66
C HIS A 40 -11.83 20.81 1.01
N THR A 41 -12.07 22.08 0.71
CA THR A 41 -13.27 22.51 0.01
C THR A 41 -12.88 23.27 -1.24
N VAL A 42 -13.41 22.86 -2.38
CA VAL A 42 -13.32 23.59 -3.65
C VAL A 42 -14.71 24.07 -4.01
N SER A 43 -14.83 25.36 -4.35
CA SER A 43 -16.08 25.93 -4.85
C SER A 43 -15.90 26.39 -6.29
N ARG A 44 -16.87 26.07 -7.13
CA ARG A 44 -16.92 26.43 -8.56
C ARG A 44 -18.28 27.03 -8.87
N ASP A 45 -18.28 28.16 -9.57
CA ASP A 45 -19.50 28.72 -10.11
C ASP A 45 -19.96 27.87 -11.30
N THR A 46 -21.20 27.38 -11.23
CA THR A 46 -21.82 26.51 -12.24
C THR A 46 -23.20 27.07 -12.59
N PRO A 47 -23.28 28.23 -13.27
CA PRO A 47 -24.54 28.95 -13.42
C PRO A 47 -25.69 28.07 -13.94
N PRO A 48 -26.90 28.17 -13.35
CA PRO A 48 -27.35 29.16 -12.36
C PRO A 48 -27.05 28.81 -10.89
N SER A 49 -26.16 27.86 -10.61
CA SER A 49 -25.82 27.41 -9.25
C SER A 49 -24.33 27.61 -8.92
N THR A 50 -23.98 27.37 -7.66
CA THR A 50 -22.61 27.16 -7.21
C THR A 50 -22.46 25.71 -6.77
N THR A 51 -21.42 25.05 -7.26
CA THR A 51 -21.06 23.69 -6.84
C THR A 51 -19.91 23.75 -5.83
N LYS A 52 -20.02 23.01 -4.72
CA LYS A 52 -18.98 22.84 -3.71
C LYS A 52 -18.61 21.37 -3.60
N GLU A 53 -17.33 21.07 -3.68
CA GLU A 53 -16.76 19.75 -3.45
C GLU A 53 -15.98 19.78 -2.13
N ASP A 54 -16.46 19.03 -1.14
CA ASP A 54 -15.82 18.86 0.17
C ASP A 54 -15.16 17.47 0.23
N TRP A 55 -13.88 17.43 0.56
CA TRP A 55 -13.11 16.22 0.79
C TRP A 55 -12.61 16.20 2.23
N TRP A 56 -12.84 15.08 2.91
CA TRP A 56 -12.34 14.83 4.25
C TRP A 56 -11.53 13.54 4.27
N ILE A 57 -10.36 13.58 4.89
CA ILE A 57 -9.38 12.50 4.94
C ILE A 57 -9.02 12.24 6.39
N ASN A 58 -9.21 11.00 6.85
CA ASN A 58 -8.74 10.54 8.14
C ASN A 58 -8.28 9.08 8.03
N LEU A 59 -6.99 8.86 7.81
CA LEU A 59 -6.46 7.53 7.52
C LEU A 59 -6.45 6.57 8.70
N CYS A 60 -6.42 7.10 9.93
CA CYS A 60 -6.03 6.36 11.11
C CYS A 60 -7.11 6.48 12.19
N GLU A 61 -7.53 5.35 12.75
CA GLU A 61 -8.45 5.32 13.90
C GLU A 61 -7.91 6.09 15.11
N GLU A 62 -6.58 6.16 15.24
CA GLU A 62 -5.90 6.87 16.33
C GLU A 62 -6.20 8.37 16.36
N ASN A 63 -6.72 8.94 15.27
CA ASN A 63 -7.13 10.32 15.21
C ASN A 63 -8.55 10.50 15.79
N SER A 64 -8.66 11.31 16.84
CA SER A 64 -9.91 11.56 17.56
C SER A 64 -10.87 12.54 16.87
N GLN A 65 -10.60 12.98 15.65
CA GLN A 65 -11.50 13.90 14.94
C GLN A 65 -12.71 13.16 14.36
N ASP A 66 -13.91 13.62 14.74
CA ASP A 66 -15.17 13.07 14.27
C ASP A 66 -15.35 13.28 12.76
N ALA A 67 -15.93 12.27 12.11
CA ALA A 67 -16.33 12.36 10.72
C ALA A 67 -17.34 13.53 10.52
N PRO A 68 -17.18 14.33 9.46
CA PRO A 68 -18.14 15.39 9.13
C PRO A 68 -19.55 14.84 8.90
N ARG A 69 -20.55 15.72 9.03
CA ARG A 69 -21.95 15.39 8.69
C ARG A 69 -22.04 14.74 7.31
N ASP A 70 -22.86 13.70 7.21
CA ASP A 70 -23.13 12.86 6.03
C ASP A 70 -22.01 11.86 5.65
N CYS A 71 -20.84 11.89 6.29
CA CYS A 71 -19.81 10.85 6.15
C CYS A 71 -19.98 9.76 7.23
N ASN A 72 -19.61 8.51 6.93
CA ASN A 72 -19.66 7.45 7.95
C ASN A 72 -18.44 7.55 8.87
N LYS A 73 -18.60 7.06 10.12
CA LYS A 73 -17.54 7.08 11.13
C LYS A 73 -16.32 6.22 10.80
N ASN A 74 -16.51 5.21 9.95
CA ASN A 74 -15.45 4.27 9.57
C ASN A 74 -14.79 4.64 8.23
N ASP A 75 -15.21 5.76 7.63
CA ASP A 75 -14.64 6.21 6.37
C ASP A 75 -13.28 6.83 6.63
N ILE A 76 -12.30 6.42 5.83
CA ILE A 76 -10.95 6.99 5.85
C ILE A 76 -10.79 8.12 4.83
N LEU A 77 -11.71 8.18 3.86
CA LEU A 77 -11.86 9.27 2.91
C LEU A 77 -13.36 9.45 2.60
N CYS A 78 -13.83 10.69 2.58
CA CYS A 78 -15.21 11.04 2.25
C CYS A 78 -15.22 12.24 1.30
N GLY A 79 -15.90 12.09 0.16
CA GLY A 79 -16.10 13.15 -0.82
C GLY A 79 -17.57 13.53 -0.93
N LYS A 80 -17.88 14.82 -0.85
CA LYS A 80 -19.25 15.35 -0.94
C LYS A 80 -19.33 16.44 -2.00
N THR A 81 -20.33 16.35 -2.86
CA THR A 81 -20.65 17.41 -3.81
C THR A 81 -22.00 18.01 -3.45
N LYS A 82 -22.00 19.31 -3.16
CA LYS A 82 -23.19 20.08 -2.84
C LYS A 82 -23.44 21.15 -3.89
N VAL A 83 -24.70 21.40 -4.18
CA VAL A 83 -25.11 22.43 -5.12
C VAL A 83 -26.01 23.43 -4.42
N THR A 84 -25.72 24.71 -4.59
CA THR A 84 -26.54 25.82 -4.09
C THR A 84 -27.08 26.59 -5.29
N LEU A 85 -28.40 26.73 -5.42
CA LEU A 85 -29.01 27.54 -6.47
C LEU A 85 -28.84 29.03 -6.14
N ASN A 86 -28.30 29.82 -7.08
CA ASN A 86 -27.99 31.23 -6.81
C ASN A 86 -29.26 32.09 -6.63
N ASP A 87 -30.36 31.68 -7.25
CA ASP A 87 -31.67 32.37 -7.20
C ASP A 87 -32.54 31.96 -6.00
N ASP A 88 -32.11 30.97 -5.21
CA ASP A 88 -32.83 30.57 -4.01
C ASP A 88 -32.57 31.55 -2.86
N LYS A 89 -33.64 32.07 -2.26
CA LYS A 89 -33.57 33.02 -1.15
C LYS A 89 -32.98 32.39 0.11
N ASN A 90 -33.14 31.09 0.28
CA ASN A 90 -32.64 30.36 1.45
C ASN A 90 -31.20 29.86 1.25
N LYS A 91 -30.70 29.83 0.01
CA LYS A 91 -29.37 29.28 -0.36
C LYS A 91 -29.12 27.90 0.24
N ASP A 92 -30.14 27.05 0.26
CA ASP A 92 -30.03 25.72 0.84
C ASP A 92 -29.03 24.88 0.02
N GLU A 93 -28.09 24.23 0.71
CA GLU A 93 -27.11 23.34 0.08
C GLU A 93 -27.75 21.97 -0.16
N ILE A 94 -27.89 21.57 -1.43
CA ILE A 94 -28.42 20.27 -1.80
C ILE A 94 -27.25 19.30 -1.97
N LEU A 95 -27.19 18.24 -1.17
CA LEU A 95 -26.23 17.14 -1.36
C LEU A 95 -26.59 16.38 -2.63
N THR A 96 -25.69 16.40 -3.62
CA THR A 96 -25.91 15.75 -4.93
C THR A 96 -25.06 14.51 -5.13
N GLN A 97 -23.89 14.44 -4.48
CA GLN A 97 -23.00 13.28 -4.52
C GLN A 97 -22.37 13.05 -3.15
N LEU A 98 -22.28 11.79 -2.75
CA LEU A 98 -21.56 11.30 -1.59
C LEU A 98 -20.73 10.10 -2.03
N ILE A 99 -19.44 10.11 -1.71
CA ILE A 99 -18.49 9.05 -2.03
C ILE A 99 -17.76 8.68 -0.74
N ASP A 100 -18.02 7.47 -0.28
CA ASP A 100 -17.51 6.96 0.98
C ASP A 100 -16.43 5.91 0.71
N PHE A 101 -15.27 6.09 1.34
CA PHE A 101 -14.18 5.12 1.32
C PHE A 101 -14.01 4.57 2.74
N PRO A 102 -14.67 3.44 3.07
CA PRO A 102 -14.46 2.78 4.35
C PRO A 102 -13.02 2.25 4.46
N ASP A 103 -12.56 2.04 5.68
CA ASP A 103 -11.28 1.38 6.01
C ASP A 103 -10.96 0.13 5.16
N SER A 104 -11.97 -0.69 4.83
CA SER A 104 -11.87 -1.89 4.00
C SER A 104 -11.42 -1.62 2.56
N THR A 105 -11.51 -0.37 2.08
CA THR A 105 -11.00 0.02 0.75
C THR A 105 -9.49 0.22 0.74
N LEU A 106 -8.83 0.27 1.90
CA LEU A 106 -7.40 0.46 1.99
C LEU A 106 -6.65 -0.73 1.39
N SER A 107 -6.09 -0.51 0.20
CA SER A 107 -5.35 -1.52 -0.56
C SER A 107 -3.87 -1.62 -0.17
N GLY A 108 -3.33 -0.57 0.46
CA GLY A 108 -1.97 -0.54 0.96
C GLY A 108 -1.39 0.88 1.06
N ALA A 109 -0.23 0.94 1.71
CA ALA A 109 0.63 2.12 1.77
C ALA A 109 1.98 1.79 1.11
N SER A 110 2.61 2.76 0.48
CA SER A 110 3.89 2.63 -0.21
C SER A 110 4.64 3.95 -0.20
N GLU A 111 5.92 3.94 -0.55
CA GLU A 111 6.70 5.16 -0.78
C GLU A 111 6.99 5.25 -2.28
N ASN A 112 6.84 6.44 -2.87
CA ASN A 112 7.21 6.67 -4.26
C ASN A 112 8.72 6.97 -4.40
N ASP A 113 9.17 7.22 -5.63
CA ASP A 113 10.57 7.52 -5.95
C ASP A 113 11.13 8.79 -5.28
N LYS A 114 10.25 9.62 -4.70
CA LYS A 114 10.59 10.84 -3.96
C LYS A 114 10.51 10.67 -2.44
N ASN A 115 10.34 9.44 -1.95
CA ASN A 115 10.10 9.14 -0.55
C ASN A 115 8.84 9.82 0.01
N GLU A 116 7.83 10.04 -0.83
CA GLU A 116 6.52 10.53 -0.39
C GLU A 116 5.62 9.32 -0.08
N LEU A 117 4.82 9.44 0.98
CA LEU A 117 3.85 8.41 1.35
C LEU A 117 2.70 8.39 0.34
N VAL A 118 2.45 7.22 -0.25
CA VAL A 118 1.33 6.98 -1.17
C VAL A 118 0.41 5.92 -0.59
N VAL A 119 -0.85 6.28 -0.39
CA VAL A 119 -1.91 5.43 0.13
C VAL A 119 -2.94 5.17 -0.95
N GLY A 120 -3.16 3.89 -1.27
CA GLY A 120 -4.09 3.47 -2.30
C GLY A 120 -5.40 2.95 -1.69
N LEU A 121 -6.52 3.50 -2.14
CA LEU A 121 -7.87 3.03 -1.83
C LEU A 121 -8.49 2.43 -3.09
N LYS A 122 -9.10 1.25 -2.99
CA LYS A 122 -9.67 0.53 -4.13
C LYS A 122 -11.10 0.12 -3.89
N ASP A 123 -11.83 0.00 -4.99
CA ASP A 123 -13.15 -0.61 -5.04
C ASP A 123 -14.20 0.07 -4.12
N ALA A 124 -14.07 1.38 -3.89
CA ALA A 124 -15.07 2.13 -3.14
C ALA A 124 -16.38 2.19 -3.93
N LYS A 125 -17.49 1.88 -3.27
CA LYS A 125 -18.79 1.79 -3.94
C LYS A 125 -19.40 3.18 -4.10
N TRP A 126 -19.75 3.52 -5.34
CA TRP A 126 -20.45 4.77 -5.65
C TRP A 126 -21.63 4.49 -6.58
N GLY A 127 -22.81 4.31 -5.98
CA GLY A 127 -24.00 3.87 -6.69
C GLY A 127 -23.79 2.49 -7.34
N SER A 128 -23.87 2.43 -8.68
CA SER A 128 -23.61 1.22 -9.47
C SER A 128 -22.14 1.04 -9.88
N ASN A 129 -21.29 2.03 -9.58
CA ASN A 129 -19.90 2.06 -10.02
C ASN A 129 -18.94 1.81 -8.84
N THR A 130 -17.68 1.53 -9.17
CA THR A 130 -16.57 1.55 -8.23
C THR A 130 -15.62 2.68 -8.57
N ILE A 131 -15.04 3.28 -7.52
CA ILE A 131 -14.06 4.35 -7.63
C ILE A 131 -12.83 3.96 -6.81
N ASP A 132 -11.66 4.23 -7.37
CA ASP A 132 -10.39 4.15 -6.65
C ASP A 132 -9.99 5.54 -6.12
N ALA A 133 -9.15 5.59 -5.10
CA ALA A 133 -8.45 6.81 -4.73
C ALA A 133 -6.96 6.56 -4.48
N SER A 134 -6.16 7.60 -4.71
CA SER A 134 -4.74 7.63 -4.43
C SER A 134 -4.43 8.91 -3.67
N LEU A 135 -3.93 8.76 -2.45
CA LEU A 135 -3.55 9.86 -1.58
C LEU A 135 -2.02 9.93 -1.53
N THR A 136 -1.44 11.05 -1.89
CA THR A 136 0.00 11.28 -1.81
C THR A 136 0.28 12.35 -0.76
N PHE A 137 1.08 12.01 0.25
CA PHE A 137 1.46 12.92 1.32
C PHE A 137 2.89 13.40 1.11
N VAL A 138 3.03 14.71 0.91
CA VAL A 138 4.29 15.40 0.71
C VAL A 138 4.68 16.10 2.02
N CYS A 139 5.88 15.82 2.52
CA CYS A 139 6.38 16.43 3.74
C CYS A 139 6.64 17.93 3.55
N ALA A 140 6.00 18.75 4.38
CA ALA A 140 6.30 20.18 4.51
C ALA A 140 6.31 20.57 5.99
N PRO A 141 7.46 20.48 6.69
CA PRO A 141 7.55 20.60 8.14
C PRO A 141 7.33 22.03 8.67
N ASN A 142 7.37 23.03 7.78
CA ASN A 142 7.22 24.45 8.12
C ASN A 142 5.81 25.00 7.81
N LYS A 143 4.84 24.12 7.53
CA LYS A 143 3.43 24.52 7.35
C LYS A 143 2.65 24.26 8.63
N ASP A 144 1.91 25.27 9.08
CA ASP A 144 1.08 25.20 10.29
C ASP A 144 -0.10 24.21 10.17
N SER A 145 -0.41 23.75 8.94
CA SER A 145 -1.50 22.81 8.69
C SER A 145 -1.26 21.96 7.43
N ASN A 146 -1.91 20.81 7.38
CA ASN A 146 -1.96 19.95 6.21
C ASN A 146 -2.97 20.49 5.21
N THR A 147 -2.56 20.65 3.95
CA THR A 147 -3.37 21.25 2.90
C THR A 147 -3.41 20.35 1.67
N VAL A 148 -4.59 20.19 1.08
CA VAL A 148 -4.70 19.54 -0.24
C VAL A 148 -4.23 20.53 -1.30
N THR A 149 -3.17 20.19 -2.02
CA THR A 149 -2.57 21.02 -3.07
C THR A 149 -3.03 20.65 -4.47
N SER A 150 -3.46 19.41 -4.65
CA SER A 150 -3.98 18.91 -5.93
C SER A 150 -5.11 17.93 -5.69
N LEU A 151 -6.16 18.07 -6.49
CA LEU A 151 -7.28 17.15 -6.57
C LEU A 151 -7.62 16.95 -8.04
N SER A 152 -7.51 15.72 -8.52
CA SER A 152 -7.77 15.40 -9.93
C SER A 152 -8.49 14.06 -10.09
N TRP A 153 -9.21 13.94 -11.20
CA TRP A 153 -9.97 12.76 -11.58
C TRP A 153 -9.36 12.16 -12.85
N GLN A 154 -9.00 10.89 -12.82
CA GLN A 154 -8.48 10.15 -13.98
C GLN A 154 -8.97 8.71 -13.92
N ASP A 155 -9.59 8.19 -14.99
CA ASP A 155 -9.94 6.77 -15.14
C ASP A 155 -10.63 6.12 -13.91
N HIS A 156 -11.71 6.73 -13.41
CA HIS A 156 -12.44 6.28 -12.20
C HIS A 156 -11.59 6.29 -10.92
N ARG A 157 -10.52 7.08 -10.91
CA ARG A 157 -9.65 7.27 -9.74
C ARG A 157 -9.57 8.74 -9.37
N VAL A 158 -9.72 9.01 -8.08
CA VAL A 158 -9.42 10.32 -7.49
C VAL A 158 -7.97 10.34 -7.04
N GLN A 159 -7.22 11.34 -7.46
CA GLN A 159 -5.84 11.55 -7.03
C GLN A 159 -5.79 12.82 -6.19
N ILE A 160 -5.39 12.69 -4.92
CA ILE A 160 -5.31 13.79 -3.97
C ILE A 160 -3.88 13.90 -3.47
N VAL A 161 -3.31 15.10 -3.55
CA VAL A 161 -1.99 15.41 -2.99
C VAL A 161 -2.19 16.29 -1.77
N VAL A 162 -1.70 15.81 -0.63
CA VAL A 162 -1.71 16.50 0.65
C VAL A 162 -0.29 16.94 0.97
N GLU A 163 -0.09 18.22 1.23
CA GLU A 163 1.20 18.78 1.65
C GLU A 163 1.10 19.27 3.09
N GLY A 164 2.03 18.82 3.95
CA GLY A 164 2.12 19.24 5.35
C GLY A 164 2.89 18.25 6.24
N ASP A 165 2.77 18.41 7.55
CA ASP A 165 3.46 17.57 8.55
C ASP A 165 3.00 16.10 8.52
N ALA A 166 1.78 15.81 8.06
CA ALA A 166 1.28 14.44 7.93
C ALA A 166 2.14 13.58 6.98
N GLY A 167 2.75 14.21 5.96
CA GLY A 167 3.69 13.55 5.05
C GLY A 167 5.12 13.44 5.58
N CYS A 168 5.41 13.99 6.77
CA CYS A 168 6.74 13.93 7.37
C CYS A 168 6.91 12.68 8.23
N LEU A 169 8.15 12.19 8.27
CA LEU A 169 8.53 11.07 9.13
C LEU A 169 8.43 11.50 10.60
N LYS A 170 7.93 10.60 11.45
CA LYS A 170 7.98 10.75 12.90
C LYS A 170 9.45 10.80 13.30
N LYS A 171 9.83 11.78 14.13
CA LYS A 171 11.11 11.74 14.82
C LYS A 171 11.05 10.55 15.77
N GLU A 172 11.98 9.60 15.62
CA GLU A 172 12.12 8.53 16.61
C GLU A 172 12.48 9.19 17.95
N ASP A 173 11.73 8.89 19.01
CA ASP A 173 12.00 9.35 20.38
C ASP A 173 13.23 8.64 20.99
N GLY A 174 14.36 8.67 20.28
CA GLY A 174 15.57 7.96 20.67
C GLY A 174 16.77 8.32 19.79
N GLY A 175 17.39 9.48 20.05
CA GLY A 175 18.64 9.81 19.38
C GLY A 175 19.12 11.25 19.53
N ASN A 176 19.50 11.64 20.74
CA ASN A 176 20.52 12.65 21.06
C ASN A 176 20.68 13.82 20.06
N ASP A 177 19.77 14.78 20.07
CA ASP A 177 19.99 16.07 19.43
C ASP A 177 20.94 16.91 20.30
N ASN A 178 22.20 16.98 19.85
CA ASN A 178 23.21 17.92 20.28
C ASN A 178 22.61 19.33 20.39
N LYS A 179 22.45 19.81 21.63
CA LYS A 179 22.37 21.25 21.89
C LYS A 179 23.76 21.83 21.73
N ASP A 180 23.97 22.45 20.58
CA ASP A 180 24.93 23.54 20.41
C ASP A 180 24.56 24.65 21.41
N GLY A 181 25.43 24.88 22.39
CA GLY A 181 25.23 25.86 23.46
C GLY A 181 26.50 25.98 24.28
N GLY A 182 27.29 27.00 23.95
CA GLY A 182 28.67 27.12 24.39
C GLY A 182 28.92 27.56 25.83
N ASN A 183 30.21 27.82 26.02
CA ASN A 183 30.93 28.49 27.09
C ASN A 183 31.53 27.67 28.25
N ASP A 184 32.87 27.83 28.29
CA ASP A 184 33.75 28.01 29.44
C ASP A 184 34.35 26.79 30.15
N LYS A 185 35.66 26.66 29.86
CA LYS A 185 36.82 26.56 30.77
C LYS A 185 37.23 25.19 31.32
N ASP A 186 38.46 24.87 30.92
CA ASP A 186 39.59 24.42 31.74
C ASP A 186 39.29 23.40 32.84
N ASP A 187 39.75 22.16 32.64
CA ASP A 187 40.83 21.66 33.49
C ASP A 187 41.53 20.45 32.88
N LYS A 188 42.83 20.39 33.17
CA LYS A 188 43.79 19.37 32.78
C LYS A 188 43.56 18.09 33.59
N ASP A 189 43.88 16.93 33.02
CA ASP A 189 45.09 16.17 33.41
C ASP A 189 45.10 14.76 32.81
N ASP A 190 46.31 14.22 32.84
CA ASP A 190 46.89 13.10 32.14
C ASP A 190 46.32 11.68 32.39
N ASP A 191 46.79 10.81 31.49
CA ASP A 191 47.33 9.46 31.75
C ASP A 191 46.52 8.19 31.41
N LYS A 192 47.02 7.54 30.34
CA LYS A 192 47.49 6.13 30.21
C LYS A 192 46.53 4.92 30.20
N ASP A 193 46.79 4.11 29.14
CA ASP A 193 46.87 2.62 29.11
C ASP A 193 45.58 1.81 29.45
N LYS A 194 45.23 0.65 28.87
CA LYS A 194 45.84 -0.33 27.95
C LYS A 194 44.76 -1.42 27.64
N ASN A 195 44.92 -2.12 26.50
CA ASN A 195 44.48 -3.50 26.16
C ASN A 195 42.97 -3.76 25.87
N ARG A 196 42.60 -4.21 24.65
CA ARG A 196 42.52 -5.63 24.16
C ARG A 196 41.55 -6.43 25.05
N ASP A 197 40.39 -6.87 24.54
CA ASP A 197 40.29 -8.07 23.72
C ASP A 197 39.22 -8.02 22.63
N GLY A 198 39.54 -8.65 21.50
CA GLY A 198 38.68 -8.79 20.35
C GLY A 198 37.80 -10.03 20.44
N GLU A 199 36.51 -9.84 20.24
CA GLU A 199 35.62 -10.87 19.72
C GLU A 199 34.93 -10.26 18.49
N SER A 200 35.38 -10.69 17.32
CA SER A 200 34.89 -10.23 16.04
C SER A 200 33.55 -10.89 15.75
N ASP A 201 32.46 -10.20 16.09
CA ASP A 201 31.17 -10.43 15.46
C ASP A 201 31.32 -10.37 13.94
N PRO A 202 30.67 -11.27 13.16
CA PRO A 202 30.75 -11.21 11.71
C PRO A 202 30.06 -9.93 11.24
N LYS A 203 30.86 -8.89 10.99
CA LYS A 203 30.45 -7.71 10.25
C LYS A 203 29.88 -8.18 8.93
N LYS A 204 28.55 -8.11 8.84
CA LYS A 204 27.75 -8.29 7.64
C LYS A 204 28.17 -7.21 6.65
N SER A 205 29.26 -7.47 5.92
CA SER A 205 29.82 -6.57 4.93
C SER A 205 28.82 -6.41 3.79
N SER A 206 28.37 -5.17 3.60
CA SER A 206 27.97 -4.60 2.31
C SER A 206 26.98 -5.44 1.48
N SER A 207 25.71 -5.36 1.88
CA SER A 207 24.54 -5.72 1.08
C SER A 207 24.37 -4.75 -0.12
N VAL A 208 25.33 -4.75 -1.05
CA VAL A 208 25.22 -4.03 -2.34
C VAL A 208 25.10 -5.02 -3.51
N GLY A 209 25.53 -6.28 -3.31
CA GLY A 209 25.46 -7.32 -4.33
C GLY A 209 24.07 -7.92 -4.58
N SER A 210 23.18 -7.91 -3.57
CA SER A 210 21.86 -8.57 -3.67
C SER A 210 20.86 -7.78 -4.52
N TRP A 211 20.81 -6.45 -4.35
CA TRP A 211 19.91 -5.58 -5.13
C TRP A 211 20.33 -5.49 -6.62
N PHE A 212 21.64 -5.42 -6.90
CA PHE A 212 22.14 -5.41 -8.27
C PHE A 212 21.85 -6.73 -9.00
N LEU A 213 22.00 -7.89 -8.32
CA LEU A 213 21.61 -9.18 -8.90
C LEU A 213 20.12 -9.24 -9.23
N TRP A 214 19.26 -8.66 -8.40
CA TRP A 214 17.82 -8.60 -8.64
C TRP A 214 17.48 -7.72 -9.85
N LEU A 215 18.12 -6.55 -9.98
CA LEU A 215 17.98 -5.66 -11.14
C LEU A 215 18.49 -6.34 -12.42
N LEU A 216 19.66 -6.99 -12.38
CA LEU A 216 20.21 -7.74 -13.50
C LEU A 216 19.27 -8.88 -13.92
N THR A 217 18.69 -9.57 -12.95
CA THR A 217 17.72 -10.65 -13.18
C THR A 217 16.49 -10.13 -13.90
N TYR A 218 15.93 -8.98 -13.49
CA TYR A 218 14.79 -8.40 -14.19
C TYR A 218 15.12 -7.84 -15.55
N THR A 219 16.31 -7.27 -15.71
CA THR A 219 16.75 -6.78 -17.02
C THR A 219 16.85 -7.94 -18.01
N LEU A 220 17.41 -9.08 -17.58
CA LEU A 220 17.51 -10.29 -18.39
C LEU A 220 16.13 -10.92 -18.65
N LEU A 221 15.26 -10.94 -17.66
CA LEU A 221 13.89 -11.45 -17.79
C LEU A 221 13.04 -10.57 -18.73
N PHE A 222 13.15 -9.25 -18.63
CA PHE A 222 12.45 -8.31 -19.49
C PHE A 222 12.97 -8.40 -20.93
N ALA A 223 14.28 -8.52 -21.12
CA ALA A 223 14.88 -8.76 -22.44
C ALA A 223 14.38 -10.07 -23.07
N LEU A 224 14.23 -11.14 -22.28
CA LEU A 224 13.69 -12.41 -22.74
C LEU A 224 12.23 -12.28 -23.17
N ILE A 225 11.39 -11.64 -22.36
CA ILE A 225 9.98 -11.38 -22.70
C ILE A 225 9.88 -10.51 -23.97
N TYR A 226 10.72 -9.48 -24.08
CA TYR A 226 10.77 -8.59 -25.23
C TYR A 226 11.14 -9.33 -26.52
N LEU A 227 12.13 -10.22 -26.48
CA LEU A 227 12.49 -11.06 -27.63
C LEU A 227 11.38 -12.04 -28.01
N LEU A 228 10.68 -12.63 -27.03
CA LEU A 228 9.52 -13.50 -27.29
C LEU A 228 8.37 -12.73 -27.94
N ALA A 229 8.04 -11.54 -27.42
CA ALA A 229 6.99 -10.70 -27.98
C ALA A 229 7.34 -10.25 -29.40
N THR A 230 8.57 -9.77 -29.63
CA THR A 230 9.05 -9.31 -30.94
C THR A 230 9.08 -10.45 -31.95
N SER A 231 9.53 -11.63 -31.54
CA SER A 231 9.53 -12.84 -32.37
C SER A 231 8.10 -13.27 -32.73
N TYR A 232 7.17 -13.25 -31.78
CA TYR A 232 5.76 -13.59 -32.01
C TYR A 232 5.11 -12.60 -32.99
N MET A 233 5.33 -11.31 -32.80
CA MET A 233 4.81 -10.25 -33.69
C MET A 233 5.37 -10.40 -35.11
N ASN A 234 6.67 -10.67 -35.26
CA ASN A 234 7.30 -10.82 -36.58
C ASN A 234 6.92 -12.11 -37.31
N THR A 235 6.57 -13.18 -36.59
CA THR A 235 6.31 -14.50 -37.21
C THR A 235 4.82 -14.76 -37.47
N ARG A 236 3.91 -14.16 -36.69
CA ARG A 236 2.46 -14.41 -36.80
C ARG A 236 1.61 -13.22 -37.23
N GLY A 237 2.15 -12.00 -37.28
CA GLY A 237 1.40 -10.81 -37.73
C GLY A 237 0.14 -10.50 -36.89
N GLY A 238 0.05 -11.05 -35.68
CA GLY A 238 -1.11 -10.91 -34.79
C GLY A 238 -1.04 -9.68 -33.86
N ASN A 239 -2.17 -9.34 -33.26
CA ASN A 239 -2.31 -8.17 -32.38
C ASN A 239 -1.80 -8.48 -30.95
N PHE A 240 -1.31 -7.47 -30.20
CA PHE A 240 -0.74 -7.64 -28.84
C PHE A 240 -1.70 -8.30 -27.85
N ARG A 241 -3.01 -8.14 -28.07
CA ARG A 241 -4.06 -8.77 -27.26
C ARG A 241 -4.11 -10.30 -27.44
N GLU A 242 -3.86 -10.78 -28.65
CA GLU A 242 -3.85 -12.23 -28.96
C GLU A 242 -2.62 -12.91 -28.36
N PHE A 243 -1.46 -12.24 -28.40
CA PHE A 243 -0.26 -12.69 -27.67
C PHE A 243 -0.49 -12.77 -26.16
N ARG A 244 -1.18 -11.79 -25.56
CA ARG A 244 -1.46 -11.79 -24.12
C ARG A 244 -2.32 -12.99 -23.72
N GLU A 245 -3.39 -13.26 -24.46
CA GLU A 245 -4.27 -14.42 -24.19
C GLU A 245 -3.51 -15.73 -24.37
N ASP A 246 -2.77 -15.90 -25.47
CA ASP A 246 -1.93 -17.09 -25.72
C ASP A 246 -0.85 -17.27 -24.63
N PHE A 247 -0.24 -16.18 -24.17
CA PHE A 247 0.79 -16.22 -23.14
C PHE A 247 0.19 -16.59 -21.78
N ILE A 248 -0.97 -16.03 -21.42
CA ILE A 248 -1.66 -16.37 -20.17
C ILE A 248 -2.10 -17.83 -20.21
N ASP A 249 -2.71 -18.29 -21.29
CA ASP A 249 -3.19 -19.66 -21.42
C ASP A 249 -2.03 -20.68 -21.34
N ARG A 250 -0.92 -20.39 -22.04
CA ARG A 250 0.31 -21.21 -21.95
C ARG A 250 0.96 -21.15 -20.57
N THR A 251 0.94 -20.01 -19.89
CA THR A 251 1.50 -19.85 -18.54
C THR A 251 0.66 -20.60 -17.51
N VAL A 252 -0.67 -20.55 -17.61
CA VAL A 252 -1.60 -21.30 -16.76
C VAL A 252 -1.47 -22.81 -17.01
N SER A 253 -1.33 -23.22 -18.28
CA SER A 253 -1.03 -24.62 -18.65
C SER A 253 0.32 -25.10 -18.10
N LEU A 254 1.35 -24.27 -18.14
CA LEU A 254 2.65 -24.56 -17.54
C LEU A 254 2.56 -24.62 -15.99
N ALA A 255 1.89 -23.65 -15.37
CA ALA A 255 1.74 -23.57 -13.92
C ALA A 255 0.88 -24.72 -13.36
N SER A 256 -0.11 -25.20 -14.12
CA SER A 256 -0.93 -26.35 -13.74
C SER A 256 -0.22 -27.68 -13.94
N SER A 257 0.78 -27.77 -14.84
CA SER A 257 1.60 -28.97 -15.08
C SER A 257 2.86 -29.04 -14.21
N LEU A 258 3.37 -27.90 -13.74
CA LEU A 258 4.52 -27.78 -12.81
C LEU A 258 4.42 -28.63 -11.53
N PRO A 259 3.25 -28.77 -10.87
CA PRO A 259 3.06 -29.64 -9.71
C PRO A 259 3.26 -31.12 -10.02
N GLN A 260 2.92 -31.58 -11.23
CA GLN A 260 3.14 -32.97 -11.64
C GLN A 260 4.60 -33.21 -12.01
N PHE A 261 5.23 -32.25 -12.69
CA PHE A 261 6.64 -32.31 -13.05
C PHE A 261 7.57 -32.28 -11.82
N THR A 262 7.24 -31.44 -10.83
CA THR A 262 7.96 -31.41 -9.54
C THR A 262 7.72 -32.69 -8.74
N LYS A 263 6.51 -33.26 -8.74
CA LYS A 263 6.25 -34.58 -8.13
C LYS A 263 7.07 -35.69 -8.77
N GLU A 264 7.20 -35.72 -10.10
CA GLU A 264 8.03 -36.71 -10.79
C GLU A 264 9.53 -36.49 -10.56
N ILE A 265 10.01 -35.25 -10.56
CA ILE A 265 11.42 -34.96 -10.27
C ILE A 265 11.74 -35.30 -8.81
N ILE A 266 10.89 -34.91 -7.86
CA ILE A 266 11.06 -35.24 -6.45
C ILE A 266 10.98 -36.75 -6.25
N ALA A 267 10.05 -37.46 -6.91
CA ALA A 267 9.97 -38.93 -6.86
C ALA A 267 11.19 -39.61 -7.51
N LYS A 268 11.78 -39.03 -8.56
CA LYS A 268 12.94 -39.62 -9.26
C LYS A 268 14.29 -39.26 -8.62
N VAL A 269 14.37 -38.13 -7.93
CA VAL A 269 15.54 -37.66 -7.18
C VAL A 269 15.56 -38.23 -5.75
N LEU A 270 14.43 -38.23 -5.04
CA LEU A 270 14.32 -38.81 -3.69
C LEU A 270 14.04 -40.32 -3.70
N GLY A 271 13.39 -40.85 -4.74
CA GLY A 271 13.11 -42.29 -4.88
C GLY A 271 14.31 -43.15 -5.29
N ARG A 272 15.50 -42.56 -5.50
CA ARG A 272 16.75 -43.31 -5.70
C ARG A 272 17.49 -43.64 -4.40
N ALA A 273 16.96 -43.25 -3.23
CA ALA A 273 17.62 -43.45 -1.94
C ALA A 273 17.13 -44.67 -1.13
N SER A 274 16.30 -45.57 -1.69
CA SER A 274 15.94 -46.83 -1.02
C SER A 274 15.76 -48.02 -1.97
N SER A 275 16.85 -48.54 -2.52
CA SER A 275 16.95 -49.98 -2.85
C SER A 275 18.39 -50.41 -2.95
N SER A 276 18.99 -50.76 -1.81
CA SER A 276 20.09 -51.72 -1.81
C SER A 276 19.51 -53.11 -2.15
N GLN A 277 19.48 -53.48 -3.42
CA GLN A 277 19.69 -54.89 -3.78
C GLN A 277 20.17 -55.02 -5.23
N ARG A 278 21.49 -54.94 -5.37
CA ARG A 278 22.20 -55.74 -6.36
C ARG A 278 22.06 -57.21 -5.97
N GLY A 279 21.55 -58.02 -6.88
CA GLY A 279 21.62 -59.48 -6.89
C GLY A 279 20.74 -59.90 -8.05
N GLY A 280 21.23 -60.39 -9.17
CA GLY A 280 22.38 -61.24 -9.41
C GLY A 280 21.86 -62.30 -10.39
N TYR A 281 22.58 -62.52 -11.48
CA TYR A 281 22.26 -63.52 -12.49
C TYR A 281 22.06 -64.92 -11.87
N SER A 282 21.07 -65.67 -12.35
CA SER A 282 21.05 -67.13 -12.37
C SER A 282 19.90 -67.63 -13.26
N ALA A 283 20.25 -68.56 -14.16
CA ALA A 283 19.43 -69.30 -15.14
C ALA A 283 18.13 -69.90 -14.56
N VAL A 284 17.10 -70.26 -15.33
CA VAL A 284 17.00 -71.01 -16.60
C VAL A 284 15.74 -70.60 -17.36
#